data_AF-A0A7K8TLL6-F1
#
_entry.id   AF-A0A7K8TLL6-F1
#
_cell.length_a   1.000
_cell.length_b   1.000
_cell.length_c   1.000
_cell.angle_alpha   90.00
_cell.angle_beta   90.00
_cell.angle_gamma   90.00
#
_symmetry.space_group_name_H-M   'P 1'
#
loop_
_entity.id
_entity.type
_entity.pdbx_description
1 polymer ?
#
loop_
_entity_poly.entity_id
_entity_poly.type
_entity_poly.pdbx_seq_one_letter_code
_entity_poly.pdbx_strand_id
1 'polypeptide(L)'
;MSTRRLRSEDYNDYSSTDVTPEGSPPGGMNGFTHPESYQRFGETNGTTWYETLIHLLKGNIGTGLLGLPLALKNAGILLGPLSLLVMGVVAVHCMGILVKCAHHFCYRFQKQFVDYGGAVMYGLESTPSAWLRTHAVWGRRVVGLFLIITQLGFCCVYFVFLADNLKQVISAANGTTNDCNLNRTVVMTPTMDSRLYMLSLLPFVVLLTFIQNLKVLSVFSMLANVAMLGSLVVIYQYIVRDIPDPSHLPLAAAWKTYPLFFGTAIFAFEGIGVVLPLENKMKNPRQFPVILYVGMTIVTILYISLSVLGYLRFGAGIQASITLNLPNCWLYQAVKLLFSFGIFFTYAVQFYVPAEIIIPPLVARVSERWGWLVNLLLRVALVGVTCVLAILIPRLDIVISLVGSISSSALALIFPPLLEIATYYAEGMHPLVIAKDIAISLFGFVGFVVGTYEALVELAAPAATIVNSTSAMV
;
A
#
# COMPACT_ATOMS: atom_id res chain seq x y z
N MET A 1 4.73 37.20 45.10
CA MET A 1 4.97 37.51 43.67
C MET A 1 5.23 36.19 42.94
N SER A 2 4.25 35.75 42.16
CA SER A 2 4.18 34.43 41.52
C SER A 2 4.64 34.54 40.07
N THR A 3 5.61 33.73 39.65
CA THR A 3 6.05 33.60 38.25
C THR A 3 5.48 32.32 37.65
N ARG A 4 4.28 32.45 37.07
CA ARG A 4 3.66 31.49 36.15
C ARG A 4 4.18 31.80 34.74
N ARG A 5 5.09 31.00 34.19
CA ARG A 5 5.51 31.10 32.78
C ARG A 5 4.54 30.32 31.89
N LEU A 6 3.71 31.08 31.21
CA LEU A 6 3.17 30.91 29.85
C LEU A 6 3.26 29.50 29.23
N ARG A 7 2.13 28.79 29.28
CA ARG A 7 1.77 27.69 28.38
C ARG A 7 0.42 28.07 27.75
N SER A 8 0.45 28.62 26.55
CA SER A 8 -0.73 28.87 25.72
C SER A 8 -0.28 29.04 24.27
N GLU A 9 -0.18 27.93 23.55
CA GLU A 9 -0.37 27.93 22.10
C GLU A 9 -1.57 27.03 21.85
N ASP A 10 -2.70 27.68 21.57
CA ASP A 10 -3.97 27.06 21.24
C ASP A 10 -3.84 26.29 19.93
N TYR A 11 -4.19 25.01 19.98
CA TYR A 11 -4.27 24.12 18.83
C TYR A 11 -5.74 24.12 18.37
N ASN A 12 -6.04 24.85 17.29
CA ASN A 12 -7.38 24.87 16.71
C ASN A 12 -7.68 23.56 15.98
N ASP A 13 -8.57 22.76 16.57
CA ASP A 13 -9.26 21.65 15.92
C ASP A 13 -10.21 22.19 14.84
N TYR A 14 -9.94 21.81 13.58
CA TYR A 14 -10.91 21.94 12.50
C TYR A 14 -11.76 20.67 12.44
N SER A 15 -12.91 20.69 13.12
CA SER A 15 -14.04 19.83 12.79
C SER A 15 -15.33 20.52 13.23
N SER A 16 -15.87 21.34 12.34
CA SER A 16 -17.20 21.94 12.48
C SER A 16 -18.27 20.87 12.26
N THR A 17 -18.98 20.52 13.33
CA THR A 17 -20.42 20.28 13.31
C THR A 17 -20.95 20.64 14.69
N ASP A 18 -21.62 21.79 14.77
CA ASP A 18 -22.37 22.26 15.92
C ASP A 18 -23.52 21.30 16.25
N VAL A 19 -23.54 20.76 17.47
CA VAL A 19 -24.77 20.37 18.15
C VAL A 19 -24.62 20.73 19.64
N THR A 20 -25.50 21.63 20.10
CA THR A 20 -25.67 22.11 21.48
C THR A 20 -25.93 20.98 22.49
N PRO A 21 -25.42 21.04 23.74
CA PRO A 21 -25.77 20.06 24.77
C PRO A 21 -26.92 20.58 25.65
N GLU A 22 -28.09 19.94 25.59
CA GLU A 22 -29.10 19.98 26.64
C GLU A 22 -29.07 18.67 27.45
N GLY A 23 -29.14 18.79 28.78
CA GLY A 23 -29.57 17.70 29.68
C GLY A 23 -28.50 17.07 30.57
N SER A 24 -28.35 17.60 31.78
CA SER A 24 -27.65 16.96 32.91
C SER A 24 -28.42 15.72 33.45
N PRO A 25 -27.76 14.61 33.84
CA PRO A 25 -28.42 13.49 34.50
C PRO A 25 -28.40 13.60 36.04
N PRO A 26 -29.40 13.06 36.76
CA PRO A 26 -29.41 13.02 38.23
C PRO A 26 -28.56 11.85 38.75
N GLY A 27 -27.94 12.07 39.91
CA GLY A 27 -27.06 11.09 40.57
C GLY A 27 -27.78 9.89 41.18
N GLY A 28 -27.04 8.80 41.31
CA GLY A 28 -27.43 7.58 42.03
C GLY A 28 -26.24 6.63 42.17
N MET A 29 -25.93 6.27 43.41
CA MET A 29 -24.74 5.53 43.87
C MET A 29 -24.92 4.00 43.84
N ASN A 30 -23.79 3.28 43.74
CA ASN A 30 -23.49 1.90 44.18
C ASN A 30 -23.45 0.76 43.13
N GLY A 31 -22.26 0.11 43.03
CA GLY A 31 -22.16 -1.33 42.72
C GLY A 31 -20.97 -1.77 41.85
N PHE A 32 -19.92 -2.30 42.49
CA PHE A 32 -18.89 -3.23 41.96
C PHE A 32 -18.15 -2.89 40.65
N THR A 33 -16.89 -2.47 40.80
CA THR A 33 -15.90 -2.26 39.75
C THR A 33 -15.45 -3.57 39.07
N HIS A 34 -16.16 -3.96 38.01
CA HIS A 34 -15.55 -4.65 36.87
C HIS A 34 -14.83 -3.61 35.98
N PRO A 35 -13.77 -3.98 35.22
CA PRO A 35 -13.05 -3.02 34.38
C PRO A 35 -14.00 -2.49 33.30
N GLU A 36 -14.44 -1.25 33.50
CA GLU A 36 -15.47 -0.61 32.69
C GLU A 36 -15.09 -0.59 31.21
N SER A 37 -16.13 -0.86 30.43
CA SER A 37 -16.22 -0.96 28.99
C SER A 37 -15.57 0.22 28.26
N TYR A 38 -14.70 -0.12 27.32
CA TYR A 38 -14.36 0.77 26.20
C TYR A 38 -15.63 0.89 25.34
N GLN A 39 -16.49 1.84 25.67
CA GLN A 39 -17.69 2.17 24.91
C GLN A 39 -17.49 3.60 24.37
N ARG A 40 -17.32 3.71 23.04
CA ARG A 40 -17.28 5.00 22.36
C ARG A 40 -18.64 5.68 22.50
N PHE A 41 -18.63 6.89 23.03
CA PHE A 41 -19.75 7.80 22.89
C PHE A 41 -19.85 8.27 21.43
N GLY A 42 -20.94 7.88 20.76
CA GLY A 42 -21.49 8.56 19.59
C GLY A 42 -20.82 8.28 18.24
N GLU A 43 -21.25 7.21 17.55
CA GLU A 43 -21.43 7.20 16.09
C GLU A 43 -22.20 5.92 15.67
N THR A 44 -23.45 6.09 15.21
CA THR A 44 -24.34 4.99 14.79
C THR A 44 -23.97 4.39 13.42
N ASN A 45 -22.98 4.97 12.71
CA ASN A 45 -22.58 4.62 11.34
C ASN A 45 -21.16 4.01 11.21
N GLY A 46 -20.67 3.28 12.21
CA GLY A 46 -19.40 2.54 12.08
C GLY A 46 -19.48 1.36 11.10
N THR A 47 -18.35 0.90 10.56
CA THR A 47 -18.28 -0.29 9.70
C THR A 47 -18.46 -1.58 10.51
N THR A 48 -19.14 -2.55 9.91
CA THR A 48 -19.29 -3.91 10.47
C THR A 48 -18.01 -4.72 10.33
N TRP A 49 -17.94 -5.86 11.02
CA TRP A 49 -16.82 -6.81 10.92
C TRP A 49 -16.51 -7.19 9.46
N TYR A 50 -17.54 -7.57 8.70
CA TYR A 50 -17.40 -8.03 7.31
C TYR A 50 -16.98 -6.90 6.37
N GLU A 51 -17.60 -5.72 6.49
CA GLU A 51 -17.22 -4.55 5.68
C GLU A 51 -15.77 -4.16 5.95
N THR A 52 -15.36 -4.19 7.23
CA THR A 52 -13.98 -3.89 7.63
C THR A 52 -13.00 -4.91 7.04
N LEU A 53 -13.33 -6.21 7.10
CA LEU A 53 -12.51 -7.25 6.46
C LEU A 53 -12.37 -7.01 4.95
N ILE A 54 -13.45 -6.66 4.24
CA ILE A 54 -13.39 -6.34 2.81
C ILE A 54 -12.51 -5.11 2.56
N HIS A 55 -12.65 -4.06 3.36
CA HIS A 55 -11.81 -2.87 3.23
C HIS A 55 -10.33 -3.17 3.48
N LEU A 56 -10.02 -4.04 4.43
CA LEU A 56 -8.64 -4.50 4.69
C LEU A 56 -8.09 -5.31 3.52
N LEU A 57 -8.86 -6.29 3.02
CA LEU A 57 -8.48 -7.09 1.86
C LEU A 57 -8.26 -6.21 0.64
N LYS A 58 -9.17 -5.27 0.38
CA LYS A 58 -9.07 -4.28 -0.70
C LYS A 58 -7.82 -3.40 -0.56
N GLY A 59 -7.51 -2.96 0.66
CA GLY A 59 -6.34 -2.14 0.93
C GLY A 59 -5.00 -2.81 0.57
N ASN A 60 -4.97 -4.14 0.60
CA ASN A 60 -3.77 -4.95 0.28
C ASN A 60 -3.83 -5.56 -1.14
N ILE A 61 -5.01 -5.89 -1.67
CA ILE A 61 -5.15 -6.51 -3.00
C ILE A 61 -5.11 -5.41 -4.08
N GLY A 62 -3.92 -5.15 -4.62
CA GLY A 62 -3.67 -4.18 -5.68
C GLY A 62 -2.66 -4.65 -6.73
N THR A 63 -1.93 -3.72 -7.34
CA THR A 63 -0.89 -4.04 -8.35
C THR A 63 0.29 -4.82 -7.76
N GLY A 64 0.54 -4.72 -6.46
CA GLY A 64 1.59 -5.48 -5.78
C GLY A 64 1.42 -6.98 -5.98
N LEU A 65 0.20 -7.50 -5.80
CA LEU A 65 -0.16 -8.90 -6.06
C LEU A 65 0.23 -9.36 -7.47
N LEU A 66 0.02 -8.51 -8.48
CA LEU A 66 0.26 -8.86 -9.88
C LEU A 66 1.74 -8.92 -10.25
N GLY A 67 2.60 -8.23 -9.49
CA GLY A 67 4.06 -8.24 -9.66
C GLY A 67 4.77 -9.35 -8.86
N LEU A 68 4.10 -9.96 -7.87
CA LEU A 68 4.70 -11.01 -7.04
C LEU A 68 5.19 -12.26 -7.80
N PRO A 69 4.54 -12.72 -8.89
CA PRO A 69 5.08 -13.82 -9.70
C PRO A 69 6.49 -13.53 -10.27
N LEU A 70 6.73 -12.30 -10.74
CA LEU A 70 8.08 -11.87 -11.15
C LEU A 70 9.02 -11.77 -9.94
N ALA A 71 8.52 -11.30 -8.79
CA ALA A 71 9.31 -11.32 -7.56
C ALA A 71 9.75 -12.75 -7.22
N LEU A 72 8.89 -13.75 -7.40
CA LEU A 72 9.23 -15.15 -7.16
C LEU A 72 10.34 -15.64 -8.08
N LYS A 73 10.34 -15.22 -9.35
CA LYS A 73 11.48 -15.46 -10.26
C LYS A 73 12.80 -14.90 -9.72
N ASN A 74 12.76 -13.74 -9.06
CA ASN A 74 13.94 -13.09 -8.49
C ASN A 74 14.44 -13.74 -7.18
N ALA A 75 13.65 -14.60 -6.53
CA ALA A 75 14.02 -15.33 -5.32
C ALA A 75 14.22 -16.84 -5.54
N GLY A 76 13.49 -17.45 -6.47
CA GLY A 76 13.45 -18.90 -6.72
C GLY A 76 12.17 -19.56 -6.19
N ILE A 77 11.88 -20.76 -6.69
CA ILE A 77 10.61 -21.46 -6.43
C ILE A 77 10.47 -21.97 -4.99
N LEU A 78 11.57 -22.19 -4.27
CA LEU A 78 11.57 -22.62 -2.87
C LEU A 78 11.80 -21.46 -1.90
N LEU A 79 12.82 -20.64 -2.16
CA LEU A 79 13.15 -19.51 -1.29
C LEU A 79 12.06 -18.44 -1.34
N GLY A 80 11.48 -18.18 -2.52
CA GLY A 80 10.44 -17.16 -2.70
C GLY A 80 9.21 -17.36 -1.81
N PRO A 81 8.51 -18.51 -1.85
CA PRO A 81 7.32 -18.74 -1.05
C PRO A 81 7.59 -18.72 0.46
N LEU A 82 8.73 -19.29 0.88
CA LEU A 82 9.16 -19.26 2.28
C LEU A 82 9.38 -17.82 2.75
N SER A 83 10.09 -17.02 1.96
CA SER A 83 10.33 -15.62 2.28
C SER A 83 9.06 -14.78 2.24
N LEU A 84 8.12 -15.04 1.32
CA LEU A 84 6.79 -14.39 1.32
C LEU A 84 6.00 -14.71 2.59
N LEU A 85 6.03 -15.97 3.05
CA LEU A 85 5.38 -16.36 4.29
C LEU A 85 6.00 -15.64 5.50
N VAL A 86 7.33 -15.61 5.59
CA VAL A 86 8.05 -14.90 6.67
C VAL A 86 7.73 -13.41 6.65
N MET A 87 7.81 -12.75 5.48
CA MET A 87 7.48 -11.33 5.36
C MET A 87 6.02 -11.04 5.69
N GLY A 88 5.09 -11.91 5.28
CA GLY A 88 3.69 -11.82 5.67
C GLY A 88 3.49 -11.87 7.19
N VAL A 89 4.09 -12.87 7.86
CA VAL A 89 4.03 -12.99 9.32
C VAL A 89 4.60 -11.75 10.02
N VAL A 90 5.77 -11.28 9.58
CA VAL A 90 6.40 -10.07 10.14
C VAL A 90 5.55 -8.83 9.91
N ALA A 91 5.01 -8.63 8.70
CA ALA A 91 4.15 -7.50 8.38
C ALA A 91 2.89 -7.48 9.25
N VAL A 92 2.22 -8.62 9.42
CA VAL A 92 1.05 -8.76 10.30
C VAL A 92 1.40 -8.46 11.75
N HIS A 93 2.53 -8.98 12.21
CA HIS A 93 3.04 -8.71 13.56
C HIS A 93 3.24 -7.20 13.77
N CYS A 94 3.89 -6.51 12.83
CA CYS A 94 4.11 -5.06 12.88
C CYS A 94 2.80 -4.24 12.83
N MET A 95 1.84 -4.62 11.99
CA MET A 95 0.51 -3.99 12.00
C MET A 95 -0.19 -4.18 13.37
N GLY A 96 -0.05 -5.37 13.97
CA GLY A 96 -0.56 -5.65 15.31
C GLY A 96 0.12 -4.83 16.41
N ILE A 97 1.44 -4.64 16.33
CA ILE A 97 2.18 -3.73 17.22
C ILE A 97 1.59 -2.31 17.14
N LEU A 98 1.40 -1.80 15.92
CA LEU A 98 0.91 -0.44 15.71
C LEU A 98 -0.47 -0.24 16.36
N VAL A 99 -1.38 -1.19 16.18
CA VAL A 99 -2.71 -1.20 16.81
C VAL A 99 -2.61 -1.22 18.33
N LYS A 100 -1.76 -2.09 18.90
CA LYS A 100 -1.57 -2.17 20.36
C LYS A 100 -1.06 -0.86 20.95
N CYS A 101 -0.07 -0.25 20.30
CA CYS A 101 0.49 1.04 20.72
C CYS A 101 -0.56 2.16 20.61
N ALA A 102 -1.34 2.19 19.54
CA ALA A 102 -2.43 3.15 19.38
C ALA A 102 -3.49 3.00 20.48
N HIS A 103 -3.92 1.78 20.79
CA HIS A 103 -4.85 1.51 21.90
C HIS A 103 -4.30 1.96 23.26
N HIS A 104 -3.02 1.70 23.52
CA HIS A 104 -2.37 2.15 24.75
C HIS A 104 -2.46 3.68 24.90
N PHE A 105 -2.16 4.43 23.82
CA PHE A 105 -2.24 5.89 23.86
C PHE A 105 -3.67 6.44 23.88
N CYS A 106 -4.61 5.82 23.20
CA CYS A 106 -6.03 6.17 23.30
C CYS A 106 -6.52 6.08 24.75
N TYR A 107 -6.14 5.00 25.47
CA TYR A 107 -6.49 4.83 26.88
C TYR A 107 -5.76 5.83 27.79
N ARG A 108 -4.44 6.00 27.61
CA ARG A 108 -3.62 6.88 28.46
C ARG A 108 -3.98 8.36 28.33
N PHE A 109 -4.25 8.83 27.11
CA PHE A 109 -4.55 10.24 26.84
C PHE A 109 -6.05 10.53 26.72
N GLN A 110 -6.91 9.53 26.93
CA GLN A 110 -8.38 9.65 26.80
C GLN A 110 -8.81 10.23 25.44
N LYS A 111 -8.11 9.83 24.37
CA LYS A 111 -8.42 10.24 22.99
C LYS A 111 -9.27 9.17 22.30
N GLN A 112 -10.21 9.60 21.47
CA GLN A 112 -11.11 8.70 20.73
C GLN A 112 -10.39 7.86 19.66
N PHE A 113 -9.35 8.42 19.05
CA PHE A 113 -8.52 7.75 18.06
C PHE A 113 -7.13 8.38 17.98
N VAL A 114 -6.19 7.61 17.41
CA VAL A 114 -4.82 8.05 17.13
C VAL A 114 -4.49 7.65 15.69
N ASP A 115 -3.88 8.58 14.94
CA ASP A 115 -3.33 8.33 13.61
C ASP A 115 -1.90 7.80 13.70
N TYR A 116 -1.37 7.20 12.63
CA TYR A 116 -0.03 6.59 12.68
C TYR A 116 1.05 7.61 13.08
N GLY A 117 1.03 8.81 12.50
CA GLY A 117 1.95 9.88 12.88
C GLY A 117 1.82 10.29 14.36
N GLY A 118 0.60 10.32 14.90
CA GLY A 118 0.33 10.58 16.31
C GLY A 118 0.85 9.47 17.22
N ALA A 119 0.66 8.19 16.86
CA ALA A 119 1.14 7.06 17.63
C ALA A 119 2.67 7.14 17.83
N VAL A 120 3.42 7.43 16.76
CA VAL A 120 4.87 7.62 16.83
C VAL A 120 5.26 8.83 17.67
N MET A 121 4.54 9.95 17.53
CA MET A 121 4.78 11.14 18.36
C MET A 121 4.64 10.83 19.86
N TYR A 122 3.52 10.22 20.27
CA TYR A 122 3.29 9.87 21.67
C TYR A 122 4.27 8.80 22.19
N GLY A 123 4.69 7.88 21.34
CA GLY A 123 5.78 6.94 21.63
C GLY A 123 7.09 7.63 21.98
N LEU A 124 7.51 8.58 21.14
CA LEU A 124 8.72 9.37 21.37
C LEU A 124 8.60 10.27 22.61
N GLU A 125 7.43 10.81 22.90
CA GLU A 125 7.18 11.58 24.12
C GLU A 125 7.30 10.74 25.40
N SER A 126 6.98 9.44 25.31
CA SER A 126 7.02 8.49 26.42
C SER A 126 8.43 7.92 26.67
N THR A 127 9.38 8.22 25.81
CA THR A 127 10.76 7.70 25.90
C THR A 127 11.55 8.39 27.03
N PRO A 128 12.44 7.66 27.75
CA PRO A 128 13.27 8.25 28.82
C PRO A 128 14.34 9.25 28.33
N SER A 129 14.72 9.19 27.05
CA SER A 129 15.69 10.12 26.46
C SER A 129 15.09 11.51 26.29
N ALA A 130 15.67 12.49 27.00
CA ALA A 130 15.23 13.88 26.95
C ALA A 130 15.25 14.46 25.52
N TRP A 131 16.24 14.06 24.70
CA TRP A 131 16.37 14.54 23.32
C TRP A 131 15.20 14.06 22.43
N LEU A 132 14.85 12.77 22.49
CA LEU A 132 13.76 12.20 21.71
C LEU A 132 12.41 12.81 22.11
N ARG A 133 12.20 13.01 23.41
CA ARG A 133 10.98 13.63 23.94
C ARG A 133 10.79 15.06 23.44
N THR A 134 11.84 15.88 23.43
CA THR A 134 11.76 17.27 22.91
C THR A 134 11.52 17.31 21.40
N HIS A 135 11.96 16.30 20.65
CA HIS A 135 11.84 16.25 19.19
C HIS A 135 10.72 15.31 18.69
N ALA A 136 9.78 14.91 19.55
CA ALA A 136 8.74 13.94 19.20
C ALA A 136 7.88 14.34 17.99
N VAL A 137 7.63 15.64 17.80
CA VAL A 137 6.93 16.20 16.63
C VAL A 137 7.62 15.82 15.32
N TRP A 138 8.95 15.66 15.33
CA TRP A 138 9.70 15.22 14.16
C TRP A 138 9.33 13.79 13.75
N GLY A 139 9.04 12.90 14.70
CA GLY A 139 8.53 11.55 14.41
C GLY A 139 7.23 11.56 13.63
N ARG A 140 6.26 12.41 14.02
CA ARG A 140 5.01 12.61 13.26
C ARG A 140 5.28 13.06 11.83
N ARG A 141 6.21 14.01 11.65
CA ARG A 141 6.58 14.54 10.33
C ARG A 141 7.28 13.50 9.47
N VAL A 142 8.16 12.69 10.03
CA VAL A 142 8.86 11.60 9.33
C VAL A 142 7.87 10.55 8.85
N VAL A 143 6.99 10.04 9.73
CA VAL A 143 5.94 9.08 9.33
C VAL A 143 5.03 9.67 8.25
N GLY A 144 4.62 10.94 8.40
CA GLY A 144 3.83 11.64 7.39
C GLY A 144 4.54 11.74 6.03
N LEU A 145 5.84 12.05 6.02
CA LEU A 145 6.65 12.08 4.80
C LEU A 145 6.71 10.71 4.13
N PHE A 146 7.00 9.65 4.89
CA PHE A 146 7.06 8.29 4.36
C PHE A 146 5.70 7.81 3.84
N LEU A 147 4.59 8.14 4.53
CA LEU A 147 3.23 7.89 4.05
C LEU A 147 2.97 8.60 2.71
N ILE A 148 3.36 9.87 2.58
CA ILE A 148 3.24 10.60 1.31
C ILE A 148 4.04 9.91 0.21
N ILE A 149 5.31 9.56 0.47
CA ILE A 149 6.19 8.91 -0.51
C ILE A 149 5.59 7.58 -0.95
N THR A 150 5.14 6.74 -0.02
CA THR A 150 4.51 5.44 -0.34
C THR A 150 3.26 5.62 -1.20
N GLN A 151 2.36 6.52 -0.83
CA GLN A 151 1.09 6.67 -1.54
C GLN A 151 1.27 7.29 -2.93
N LEU A 152 2.14 8.30 -3.07
CA LEU A 152 2.49 8.83 -4.38
C LEU A 152 3.24 7.78 -5.21
N GLY A 153 4.07 6.94 -4.58
CA GLY A 153 4.71 5.79 -5.21
C GLY A 153 3.71 4.78 -5.78
N PHE A 154 2.66 4.44 -5.02
CA PHE A 154 1.55 3.59 -5.50
C PHE A 154 0.85 4.22 -6.72
N CYS A 155 0.57 5.52 -6.66
CA CYS A 155 0.01 6.27 -7.78
C CYS A 155 0.92 6.20 -9.03
N CYS A 156 2.24 6.25 -8.88
CA CYS A 156 3.19 6.08 -10.00
C CYS A 156 3.09 4.67 -10.60
N VAL A 157 3.08 3.63 -9.78
CA VAL A 157 2.93 2.24 -10.23
C VAL A 157 1.62 2.05 -11.01
N TYR A 158 0.54 2.68 -10.56
CA TYR A 158 -0.75 2.61 -11.26
C TYR A 158 -0.72 3.25 -12.63
N PHE A 159 -0.02 4.39 -12.81
CA PHE A 159 0.17 4.98 -14.14
C PHE A 159 0.90 4.03 -15.09
N VAL A 160 2.02 3.44 -14.65
CA VAL A 160 2.81 2.51 -15.47
C VAL A 160 1.95 1.27 -15.81
N PHE A 161 1.27 0.71 -14.82
CA PHE A 161 0.40 -0.46 -15.00
C PHE A 161 -0.73 -0.19 -16.02
N LEU A 162 -1.44 0.93 -15.87
CA LEU A 162 -2.53 1.31 -16.77
C LEU A 162 -2.02 1.49 -18.20
N ALA A 163 -0.88 2.18 -18.36
CA ALA A 163 -0.29 2.43 -19.67
C ALA A 163 0.16 1.13 -20.35
N ASP A 164 0.82 0.21 -19.64
CA ASP A 164 1.30 -1.05 -20.22
C ASP A 164 0.14 -1.97 -20.62
N ASN A 165 -0.90 -2.09 -19.78
CA ASN A 165 -2.06 -2.90 -20.12
C ASN A 165 -2.84 -2.28 -21.28
N LEU A 166 -3.03 -0.96 -21.30
CA LEU A 166 -3.73 -0.27 -22.38
C LEU A 166 -2.96 -0.37 -23.71
N LYS A 167 -1.63 -0.22 -23.67
CA LYS A 167 -0.75 -0.42 -24.83
C LYS A 167 -0.89 -1.83 -25.39
N GLN A 168 -0.87 -2.86 -24.54
CA GLN A 168 -1.06 -4.24 -24.98
C GLN A 168 -2.44 -4.48 -25.61
N VAL A 169 -3.50 -3.93 -25.02
CA VAL A 169 -4.86 -4.07 -25.56
C VAL A 169 -4.98 -3.43 -26.94
N ILE A 170 -4.45 -2.21 -27.10
CA ILE A 170 -4.53 -1.46 -28.37
C ILE A 170 -3.64 -2.07 -29.45
N SER A 171 -2.42 -2.48 -29.12
CA SER A 171 -1.51 -3.15 -30.07
C SER A 171 -2.02 -4.52 -30.53
N ALA A 172 -2.82 -5.20 -29.70
CA ALA A 172 -3.44 -6.47 -30.03
C ALA A 172 -4.79 -6.33 -30.74
N ALA A 173 -5.42 -5.15 -30.75
CA ALA A 173 -6.81 -4.95 -31.20
C ALA A 173 -7.08 -5.49 -32.61
N ASN A 174 -6.15 -5.27 -33.55
CA ASN A 174 -6.29 -5.68 -34.95
C ASN A 174 -6.04 -7.19 -35.19
N GLY A 175 -5.50 -7.91 -34.20
CA GLY A 175 -5.26 -9.35 -34.28
C GLY A 175 -5.97 -10.17 -33.20
N THR A 176 -6.88 -9.55 -32.44
CA THR A 176 -7.66 -10.21 -31.40
C THR A 176 -8.57 -11.26 -32.02
N THR A 177 -8.42 -12.52 -31.61
CA THR A 177 -9.23 -13.64 -32.09
C THR A 177 -10.13 -14.16 -30.96
N ASN A 178 -11.24 -14.83 -31.31
CA ASN A 178 -12.12 -15.50 -30.34
C ASN A 178 -11.51 -16.80 -29.80
N ASP A 179 -10.63 -17.44 -30.57
CA ASP A 179 -9.95 -18.68 -30.19
C ASP A 179 -8.72 -18.39 -29.31
N CYS A 180 -8.82 -18.74 -28.03
CA CYS A 180 -7.73 -18.58 -27.06
C CYS A 180 -6.69 -19.73 -27.09
N ASN A 181 -6.87 -20.75 -27.94
CA ASN A 181 -6.01 -21.94 -28.01
C ASN A 181 -4.97 -21.88 -29.14
N LEU A 182 -5.05 -20.90 -30.04
CA LEU A 182 -4.17 -20.83 -31.19
C LEU A 182 -2.91 -20.01 -30.87
N ASN A 183 -1.74 -20.65 -30.86
CA ASN A 183 -0.41 -20.02 -30.81
C ASN A 183 -0.08 -19.26 -32.12
N ARG A 184 -0.98 -18.39 -32.59
CA ARG A 184 -0.60 -17.44 -33.65
C ARG A 184 0.06 -16.23 -32.99
N THR A 185 1.29 -15.97 -33.42
CA THR A 185 1.97 -14.71 -33.18
C THR A 185 1.13 -13.60 -33.79
N VAL A 186 0.31 -12.95 -32.97
CA VAL A 186 -0.39 -11.73 -33.37
C VAL A 186 0.67 -10.72 -33.73
N VAL A 187 0.64 -10.24 -34.98
CA VAL A 187 1.50 -9.14 -35.42
C VAL A 187 1.05 -7.92 -34.62
N MET A 188 1.78 -7.61 -33.55
CA MET A 188 1.52 -6.41 -32.77
C MET A 188 1.78 -5.22 -33.69
N THR A 189 0.77 -4.38 -33.89
CA THR A 189 0.96 -3.16 -34.66
C THR A 189 1.97 -2.28 -33.92
N PRO A 190 2.89 -1.60 -34.62
CA PRO A 190 3.82 -0.68 -33.98
C PRO A 190 3.00 0.41 -33.31
N THR A 191 2.97 0.38 -31.99
CA THR A 191 2.25 1.33 -31.15
C THR A 191 3.22 2.37 -30.60
N MET A 192 2.66 3.50 -30.20
CA MET A 192 3.35 4.60 -29.53
C MET A 192 4.12 4.11 -28.29
N ASP A 193 5.16 4.85 -27.92
CA ASP A 193 5.92 4.60 -26.68
C ASP A 193 4.98 4.59 -25.45
N SER A 194 5.26 3.75 -24.44
CA SER A 194 4.40 3.63 -23.22
C SER A 194 4.20 4.96 -22.52
N ARG A 195 5.17 5.88 -22.66
CA ARG A 195 5.14 7.25 -22.15
C ARG A 195 3.98 8.08 -22.70
N LEU A 196 3.63 7.89 -23.97
CA LEU A 196 2.51 8.61 -24.58
C LEU A 196 1.17 8.10 -24.05
N TYR A 197 1.05 6.80 -23.76
CA TYR A 197 -0.11 6.25 -23.07
C TYR A 197 -0.26 6.83 -21.66
N MET A 198 0.82 6.95 -20.89
CA MET A 198 0.79 7.61 -19.58
C MET A 198 0.31 9.07 -19.67
N LEU A 199 0.84 9.83 -20.63
CA LEU A 199 0.42 11.22 -20.86
C LEU A 199 -1.05 11.31 -21.30
N SER A 200 -1.53 10.37 -22.12
CA SER A 200 -2.93 10.32 -22.54
C SER A 200 -3.90 10.01 -21.40
N LEU A 201 -3.46 9.26 -20.37
CA LEU A 201 -4.24 8.92 -19.18
C LEU A 201 -4.31 10.07 -18.17
N LEU A 202 -3.31 10.96 -18.16
CA LEU A 202 -3.22 12.10 -17.24
C LEU A 202 -4.52 12.92 -17.10
N PRO A 203 -5.16 13.43 -18.18
CA PRO A 203 -6.38 14.25 -18.03
C PRO A 203 -7.53 13.48 -17.37
N PHE A 204 -7.65 12.17 -17.63
CA PHE A 204 -8.69 11.33 -17.04
C PHE A 204 -8.44 11.10 -15.55
N VAL A 205 -7.19 10.84 -15.17
CA VAL A 205 -6.81 10.67 -13.76
C VAL A 205 -6.99 11.98 -12.99
N VAL A 206 -6.59 13.11 -13.57
CA VAL A 206 -6.80 14.45 -12.97
C VAL A 206 -8.29 14.68 -12.72
N LEU A 207 -9.14 14.45 -13.72
CA LEU A 207 -10.59 14.59 -13.59
C LEU A 207 -11.15 13.71 -12.48
N LEU A 208 -10.65 12.48 -12.35
CA LEU A 208 -11.04 11.56 -11.27
C LEU A 208 -10.68 12.13 -9.88
N THR A 209 -9.51 12.74 -9.72
CA THR A 209 -9.09 13.32 -8.43
C THR A 209 -9.87 14.57 -8.01
N PHE A 210 -10.65 15.16 -8.94
CA PHE A 210 -11.56 16.27 -8.63
C PHE A 210 -12.87 15.81 -8.01
N ILE A 211 -13.19 14.51 -8.08
CA ILE A 211 -14.35 13.94 -7.39
C ILE A 211 -14.04 13.89 -5.89
N GLN A 212 -14.50 14.91 -5.18
CA GLN A 212 -14.35 15.04 -3.72
C GLN A 212 -15.43 14.26 -2.96
N ASN A 213 -16.52 13.86 -3.62
CA ASN A 213 -17.60 13.13 -2.98
C ASN A 213 -17.20 11.66 -2.78
N LEU A 214 -16.68 11.35 -1.59
CA LEU A 214 -16.27 10.00 -1.20
C LEU A 214 -17.40 8.97 -1.31
N LYS A 215 -18.67 9.36 -1.19
CA LYS A 215 -19.80 8.43 -1.37
C LYS A 215 -19.90 7.96 -2.82
N VAL A 216 -19.79 8.89 -3.77
CA VAL A 216 -19.79 8.57 -5.21
C VAL A 216 -18.57 7.73 -5.56
N LEU A 217 -17.38 8.13 -5.10
CA LEU A 217 -16.15 7.39 -5.34
C LEU A 217 -16.20 5.97 -4.74
N SER A 218 -16.83 5.80 -3.58
CA SER A 218 -17.00 4.49 -2.93
C SER A 218 -17.84 3.53 -3.76
N VAL A 219 -18.93 3.99 -4.39
CA VAL A 219 -19.78 3.13 -5.25
C VAL A 219 -19.00 2.64 -6.47
N PHE A 220 -18.33 3.54 -7.19
CA PHE A 220 -17.49 3.14 -8.33
C PHE A 220 -16.35 2.24 -7.91
N SER A 221 -15.71 2.54 -6.78
CA SER A 221 -14.64 1.72 -6.25
C SER A 221 -15.14 0.32 -5.87
N MET A 222 -16.36 0.18 -5.33
CA MET A 222 -16.95 -1.12 -5.05
C MET A 222 -17.14 -1.95 -6.34
N LEU A 223 -17.70 -1.34 -7.40
CA LEU A 223 -17.85 -1.99 -8.70
C LEU A 223 -16.49 -2.41 -9.30
N ALA A 224 -15.49 -1.51 -9.22
CA ALA A 224 -14.11 -1.76 -9.59
C ALA A 224 -13.52 -2.98 -8.87
N ASN A 225 -13.77 -3.15 -7.57
CA ASN A 225 -13.26 -4.30 -6.82
C ASN A 225 -13.91 -5.61 -7.26
N VAL A 226 -15.22 -5.60 -7.55
CA VAL A 226 -15.92 -6.80 -8.08
C VAL A 226 -15.33 -7.18 -9.44
N ALA A 227 -15.06 -6.20 -10.30
CA ALA A 227 -14.40 -6.43 -11.59
C ALA A 227 -12.97 -6.97 -11.45
N MET A 228 -12.18 -6.44 -10.51
CA MET A 228 -10.83 -6.94 -10.20
C MET A 228 -10.87 -8.37 -9.66
N LEU A 229 -11.82 -8.69 -8.77
CA LEU A 229 -11.99 -10.03 -8.22
C LEU A 229 -12.36 -11.04 -9.32
N GLY A 230 -13.33 -10.71 -10.18
CA GLY A 230 -13.69 -11.55 -11.33
C GLY A 230 -12.51 -11.75 -12.28
N SER A 231 -11.76 -10.69 -12.56
CA SER A 231 -10.54 -10.73 -13.37
C SER A 231 -9.48 -11.64 -12.75
N LEU A 232 -9.29 -11.58 -11.43
CA LEU A 232 -8.37 -12.43 -10.70
C LEU A 232 -8.77 -13.91 -10.78
N VAL A 233 -10.06 -14.24 -10.69
CA VAL A 233 -10.56 -15.61 -10.86
C VAL A 233 -10.23 -16.15 -12.26
N VAL A 234 -10.45 -15.36 -13.31
CA VAL A 234 -10.11 -15.77 -14.69
C VAL A 234 -8.60 -15.96 -14.87
N ILE A 235 -7.78 -15.09 -14.25
CA ILE A 235 -6.32 -15.24 -14.23
C ILE A 235 -5.93 -16.58 -13.58
N TYR A 236 -6.49 -16.90 -12.40
CA TYR A 236 -6.26 -18.18 -11.74
C TYR A 236 -6.62 -19.37 -12.63
N GLN A 237 -7.81 -19.34 -13.25
CA GLN A 237 -8.25 -20.40 -14.16
C GLN A 237 -7.31 -20.60 -15.34
N TYR A 238 -6.72 -19.53 -15.88
CA TYR A 238 -5.75 -19.64 -16.96
C TYR A 238 -4.42 -20.27 -16.51
N ILE A 239 -3.92 -19.85 -15.34
CA ILE A 239 -2.62 -20.30 -14.83
C ILE A 239 -2.62 -21.80 -14.52
N VAL A 240 -3.73 -22.34 -14.00
CA VAL A 240 -3.80 -23.74 -13.55
C VAL A 240 -3.99 -24.76 -14.67
N ARG A 241 -4.33 -24.35 -15.91
CA ARG A 241 -4.73 -25.28 -16.97
C ARG A 241 -3.58 -26.09 -17.59
N ASP A 242 -2.36 -25.55 -17.61
CA ASP A 242 -1.21 -26.19 -18.26
C ASP A 242 0.09 -25.82 -17.52
N ILE A 243 0.27 -26.32 -16.30
CA ILE A 243 1.48 -26.05 -15.54
C ILE A 243 2.64 -26.91 -16.10
N PRO A 244 3.71 -26.30 -16.66
CA PRO A 244 4.85 -27.04 -17.16
C PRO A 244 5.67 -27.68 -16.02
N ASP A 245 6.54 -28.63 -16.37
CA ASP A 245 7.39 -29.31 -15.39
C ASP A 245 8.32 -28.32 -14.65
N PRO A 246 8.23 -28.22 -13.31
CA PRO A 246 9.04 -27.30 -12.52
C PRO A 246 10.52 -27.68 -12.44
N SER A 247 10.92 -28.87 -12.90
CA SER A 247 12.27 -29.42 -12.72
C SER A 247 13.41 -28.53 -13.24
N HIS A 248 13.11 -27.63 -14.18
CA HIS A 248 14.08 -26.70 -14.75
C HIS A 248 14.16 -25.34 -14.04
N LEU A 249 13.31 -25.07 -13.05
CA LEU A 249 13.29 -23.79 -12.34
C LEU A 249 14.26 -23.79 -11.15
N PRO A 250 14.99 -22.68 -10.93
CA PRO A 250 15.93 -22.58 -9.81
C PRO A 250 15.19 -22.60 -8.46
N LEU A 251 15.62 -23.49 -7.57
CA LEU A 251 15.12 -23.56 -6.18
C LEU A 251 15.37 -22.25 -5.42
N ALA A 252 16.56 -21.67 -5.60
CA ALA A 252 16.95 -20.35 -5.15
C ALA A 252 17.61 -19.60 -6.31
N ALA A 253 17.19 -18.35 -6.53
CA ALA A 253 17.79 -17.46 -7.51
C ALA A 253 19.07 -16.82 -6.96
N ALA A 254 19.75 -16.00 -7.78
CA ALA A 254 20.95 -15.29 -7.36
C ALA A 254 20.67 -14.32 -6.22
N TRP A 255 21.60 -14.23 -5.25
CA TRP A 255 21.50 -13.28 -4.13
C TRP A 255 21.35 -11.82 -4.58
N LYS A 256 21.86 -11.47 -5.77
CA LYS A 256 21.74 -10.13 -6.36
C LYS A 256 20.29 -9.72 -6.66
N THR A 257 19.42 -10.67 -7.03
CA THR A 257 18.02 -10.36 -7.38
C THR A 257 17.07 -10.42 -6.19
N TYR A 258 17.52 -11.00 -5.07
CA TYR A 258 16.72 -11.11 -3.85
C TYR A 258 16.25 -9.76 -3.27
N PRO A 259 17.05 -8.68 -3.29
CA PRO A 259 16.60 -7.35 -2.86
C PRO A 259 15.43 -6.80 -3.71
N LEU A 260 15.39 -7.11 -5.01
CA LEU A 260 14.25 -6.74 -5.86
C LEU A 260 12.97 -7.50 -5.48
N PHE A 261 13.12 -8.77 -5.10
CA PHE A 261 12.04 -9.57 -4.52
C PHE A 261 11.57 -8.98 -3.18
N PHE A 262 12.51 -8.65 -2.28
CA PHE A 262 12.20 -8.05 -0.99
C PHE A 262 11.38 -6.77 -1.16
N GLY A 263 11.83 -5.83 -2.01
CA GLY A 263 11.10 -4.60 -2.29
C GLY A 263 9.69 -4.87 -2.79
N THR A 264 9.54 -5.77 -3.77
CA THR A 264 8.22 -6.12 -4.33
C THR A 264 7.30 -6.79 -3.32
N ALA A 265 7.83 -7.65 -2.45
CA ALA A 265 7.06 -8.32 -1.43
C ALA A 265 6.60 -7.36 -0.32
N ILE A 266 7.49 -6.48 0.16
CA ILE A 266 7.13 -5.47 1.17
C ILE A 266 6.13 -4.46 0.59
N PHE A 267 6.30 -4.06 -0.68
CA PHE A 267 5.29 -3.28 -1.39
C PHE A 267 3.91 -3.98 -1.39
N ALA A 268 3.87 -5.28 -1.66
CA ALA A 268 2.61 -6.02 -1.69
C ALA A 268 1.97 -6.11 -0.30
N PHE A 269 2.76 -6.37 0.75
CA PHE A 269 2.26 -6.43 2.13
C PHE A 269 2.07 -5.05 2.79
N GLU A 270 2.25 -3.96 2.04
CA GLU A 270 2.07 -2.59 2.55
C GLU A 270 0.59 -2.23 2.66
N GLY A 271 -0.01 -2.63 3.79
CA GLY A 271 -1.36 -2.24 4.20
C GLY A 271 -1.40 -1.32 5.42
N ILE A 272 -0.24 -1.00 6.02
CA ILE A 272 -0.18 -0.41 7.36
C ILE A 272 -0.86 0.96 7.45
N GLY A 273 -0.82 1.75 6.38
CA GLY A 273 -1.47 3.06 6.30
C GLY A 273 -2.99 3.03 6.42
N VAL A 274 -3.65 1.91 6.11
CA VAL A 274 -5.11 1.78 6.23
C VAL A 274 -5.56 1.13 7.53
N VAL A 275 -4.64 0.51 8.29
CA VAL A 275 -4.93 -0.27 9.51
C VAL A 275 -5.63 0.60 10.56
N LEU A 276 -4.97 1.68 11.02
CA LEU A 276 -5.54 2.53 12.06
C LEU A 276 -6.81 3.29 11.60
N PRO A 277 -6.86 3.91 10.40
CA PRO A 277 -8.09 4.54 9.93
C PRO A 277 -9.29 3.58 9.84
N LEU A 278 -9.03 2.31 9.50
CA LEU A 278 -10.07 1.30 9.38
C LEU A 278 -10.56 0.83 10.76
N GLU A 279 -9.65 0.58 11.70
CA GLU A 279 -9.99 0.33 13.10
C GLU A 279 -10.79 1.50 13.70
N ASN A 280 -10.34 2.73 13.42
CA ASN A 280 -10.97 3.94 13.92
C ASN A 280 -12.40 4.14 13.39
N LYS A 281 -12.82 3.46 12.33
CA LYS A 281 -14.19 3.52 11.78
C LYS A 281 -15.07 2.34 12.17
N MET A 282 -14.53 1.36 12.89
CA MET A 282 -15.30 0.19 13.31
C MET A 282 -16.31 0.48 14.42
N LYS A 283 -17.46 -0.19 14.38
CA LYS A 283 -18.41 -0.22 15.52
C LYS A 283 -17.77 -0.79 16.78
N ASN A 284 -16.99 -1.87 16.64
CA ASN A 284 -16.34 -2.59 17.73
C ASN A 284 -14.82 -2.75 17.46
N PRO A 285 -13.98 -1.76 17.79
CA PRO A 285 -12.53 -1.80 17.50
C PRO A 285 -11.79 -2.91 18.24
N ARG A 286 -12.31 -3.40 19.38
CA ARG A 286 -11.73 -4.57 20.10
C ARG A 286 -11.64 -5.84 19.25
N GLN A 287 -12.48 -5.97 18.22
CA GLN A 287 -12.48 -7.10 17.31
C GLN A 287 -11.46 -6.92 16.17
N PHE A 288 -10.94 -5.71 15.95
CA PHE A 288 -10.06 -5.38 14.83
C PHE A 288 -8.80 -6.26 14.74
N PRO A 289 -8.09 -6.62 15.84
CA PRO A 289 -6.94 -7.52 15.74
C PRO A 289 -7.30 -8.88 15.10
N VAL A 290 -8.49 -9.42 15.38
CA VAL A 290 -8.92 -10.68 14.79
C VAL A 290 -9.24 -10.49 13.29
N ILE A 291 -9.87 -9.37 12.88
CA ILE A 291 -10.04 -9.02 11.45
C ILE A 291 -8.68 -8.95 10.77
N LEU A 292 -7.71 -8.30 11.41
CA LEU A 292 -6.37 -8.12 10.88
C LEU A 292 -5.69 -9.47 10.62
N TYR A 293 -5.67 -10.38 11.60
CA TYR A 293 -5.08 -11.71 11.43
C TYR A 293 -5.79 -12.53 10.36
N VAL A 294 -7.13 -12.56 10.36
CA VAL A 294 -7.91 -13.31 9.36
C VAL A 294 -7.69 -12.74 7.96
N GLY A 295 -7.83 -11.43 7.79
CA GLY A 295 -7.68 -10.75 6.50
C GLY A 295 -6.27 -10.90 5.93
N MET A 296 -5.24 -10.69 6.75
CA MET A 296 -3.86 -10.82 6.28
C MET A 296 -3.43 -12.26 6.04
N THR A 297 -4.03 -13.25 6.74
CA THR A 297 -3.83 -14.67 6.40
C THR A 297 -4.39 -14.98 5.01
N ILE A 298 -5.59 -14.48 4.68
CA ILE A 298 -6.18 -14.61 3.34
C ILE A 298 -5.28 -13.95 2.29
N VAL A 299 -4.78 -12.74 2.55
CA VAL A 299 -3.85 -12.02 1.67
C VAL A 299 -2.57 -12.82 1.46
N THR A 300 -1.97 -13.35 2.53
CA THR A 300 -0.72 -14.13 2.45
C THR A 300 -0.90 -15.40 1.63
N ILE A 301 -1.99 -16.14 1.85
CA ILE A 301 -2.32 -17.33 1.06
C ILE A 301 -2.47 -16.96 -0.42
N LEU A 302 -3.25 -15.92 -0.71
CA LEU A 302 -3.48 -15.43 -2.07
C LEU A 302 -2.18 -15.02 -2.78
N TYR A 303 -1.28 -14.37 -2.04
CA TYR A 303 0.01 -13.90 -2.54
C TYR A 303 0.90 -15.07 -2.87
N ILE A 304 1.07 -16.02 -1.94
CA ILE A 304 1.89 -17.21 -2.16
C ILE A 304 1.33 -18.03 -3.31
N SER A 305 0.02 -18.30 -3.34
CA SER A 305 -0.59 -19.12 -4.38
C SER A 305 -0.47 -18.48 -5.76
N LEU A 306 -0.76 -17.18 -5.92
CA LEU A 306 -0.65 -16.52 -7.22
C LEU A 306 0.81 -16.47 -7.69
N SER A 307 1.74 -16.19 -6.78
CA SER A 307 3.17 -16.08 -7.08
C SER A 307 3.74 -17.41 -7.56
N VAL A 308 3.46 -18.48 -6.82
CA VAL A 308 3.94 -19.84 -7.12
C VAL A 308 3.35 -20.29 -8.44
N LEU A 309 2.02 -20.28 -8.56
CA LEU A 309 1.36 -20.76 -9.78
C LEU A 309 1.74 -19.91 -11.00
N GLY A 310 1.82 -18.59 -10.84
CA GLY A 310 2.24 -17.67 -11.91
C GLY A 310 3.66 -17.93 -12.38
N TYR A 311 4.62 -18.10 -11.46
CA TYR A 311 5.99 -18.41 -11.83
C TYR A 311 6.13 -19.81 -12.44
N LEU A 312 5.39 -20.80 -11.92
CA LEU A 312 5.35 -22.14 -12.51
C LEU A 312 4.85 -22.10 -13.95
N ARG A 313 3.79 -21.34 -14.24
CA ARG A 313 3.20 -21.26 -15.58
C ARG A 313 4.10 -20.55 -16.60
N PHE A 314 4.70 -19.41 -16.24
CA PHE A 314 5.42 -18.55 -17.19
C PHE A 314 6.94 -18.69 -17.13
N GLY A 315 7.48 -19.29 -16.07
CA GLY A 315 8.91 -19.52 -15.88
C GLY A 315 9.76 -18.26 -16.07
N ALA A 316 10.83 -18.37 -16.86
CA ALA A 316 11.73 -17.26 -17.15
C ALA A 316 11.09 -16.12 -17.96
N GLY A 317 10.02 -16.40 -18.72
CA GLY A 317 9.35 -15.45 -19.61
C GLY A 317 8.39 -14.49 -18.91
N ILE A 318 8.27 -14.58 -17.58
CA ILE A 318 7.31 -13.77 -16.82
C ILE A 318 7.62 -12.27 -16.90
N GLN A 319 6.61 -11.50 -17.33
CA GLN A 319 6.64 -10.04 -17.40
C GLN A 319 6.39 -9.37 -16.03
N ALA A 320 6.56 -8.05 -15.96
CA ALA A 320 6.44 -7.22 -14.75
C ALA A 320 5.10 -7.36 -14.01
N SER A 321 4.02 -7.67 -14.73
CA SER A 321 2.72 -8.02 -14.16
C SER A 321 2.20 -9.28 -14.82
N ILE A 322 1.52 -10.14 -14.06
CA ILE A 322 0.90 -11.34 -14.61
C ILE A 322 -0.13 -11.06 -15.69
N THR A 323 -0.80 -9.90 -15.65
CA THR A 323 -1.76 -9.49 -16.69
C THR A 323 -1.10 -9.35 -18.06
N LEU A 324 0.15 -8.90 -18.10
CA LEU A 324 0.93 -8.71 -19.33
C LEU A 324 1.35 -10.02 -19.99
N ASN A 325 1.24 -11.14 -19.27
CA ASN A 325 1.56 -12.48 -19.77
C ASN A 325 0.32 -13.19 -20.35
N LEU A 326 -0.87 -12.64 -20.18
CA LEU A 326 -2.10 -13.25 -20.70
C LEU A 326 -2.18 -13.16 -22.23
N PRO A 327 -2.72 -14.19 -22.91
CA PRO A 327 -2.80 -14.21 -24.35
C PRO A 327 -3.82 -13.20 -24.88
N ASN A 328 -3.69 -12.84 -26.16
CA ASN A 328 -4.42 -11.74 -26.75
C ASN A 328 -5.81 -12.12 -27.31
N CYS A 329 -6.59 -12.94 -26.60
CA CYS A 329 -7.98 -13.22 -26.98
C CYS A 329 -8.97 -12.31 -26.24
N TRP A 330 -10.18 -12.15 -26.77
CA TRP A 330 -11.18 -11.21 -26.24
C TRP A 330 -11.47 -11.35 -24.75
N LEU A 331 -11.50 -12.58 -24.22
CA LEU A 331 -11.70 -12.84 -22.81
C LEU A 331 -10.60 -12.18 -21.96
N TYR A 332 -9.33 -12.41 -22.29
CA TYR A 332 -8.22 -11.87 -21.51
C TYR A 332 -7.97 -10.38 -21.79
N GLN A 333 -8.33 -9.87 -22.97
CA GLN A 333 -8.37 -8.42 -23.20
C GLN A 333 -9.41 -7.75 -22.30
N ALA A 334 -10.60 -8.36 -22.15
CA ALA A 334 -11.60 -7.88 -21.20
C ALA A 334 -11.08 -7.93 -19.76
N VAL A 335 -10.37 -8.99 -19.36
CA VAL A 335 -9.70 -9.08 -18.05
C VAL A 335 -8.69 -7.95 -17.86
N LYS A 336 -7.81 -7.68 -18.83
CA LYS A 336 -6.84 -6.56 -18.78
C LYS A 336 -7.56 -5.22 -18.60
N LEU A 337 -8.64 -4.98 -19.34
CA LEU A 337 -9.43 -3.74 -19.26
C LEU A 337 -10.21 -3.61 -17.95
N LEU A 338 -10.87 -4.68 -17.48
CA LEU A 338 -11.62 -4.69 -16.22
C LEU A 338 -10.69 -4.49 -15.02
N PHE A 339 -9.52 -5.13 -15.02
CA PHE A 339 -8.53 -4.92 -13.96
C PHE A 339 -7.95 -3.49 -14.03
N SER A 340 -7.66 -2.98 -15.23
CA SER A 340 -7.21 -1.60 -15.43
C SER A 340 -8.25 -0.59 -14.95
N PHE A 341 -9.53 -0.80 -15.27
CA PHE A 341 -10.64 0.00 -14.75
C PHE A 341 -10.66 0.00 -13.21
N GLY A 342 -10.41 -1.15 -12.60
CA GLY A 342 -10.28 -1.27 -11.15
C GLY A 342 -9.14 -0.44 -10.56
N ILE A 343 -7.94 -0.54 -11.16
CA ILE A 343 -6.77 0.24 -10.74
C ILE A 343 -6.97 1.75 -10.95
N PHE A 344 -7.67 2.15 -12.01
CA PHE A 344 -8.00 3.56 -12.25
C PHE A 344 -8.80 4.17 -11.10
N PHE A 345 -9.82 3.48 -10.58
CA PHE A 345 -10.55 3.97 -9.40
C PHE A 345 -9.77 3.84 -8.10
N THR A 346 -8.94 2.81 -7.97
CA THR A 346 -8.03 2.64 -6.81
C THR A 346 -7.01 3.77 -6.73
N TYR A 347 -6.59 4.35 -7.86
CA TYR A 347 -5.74 5.54 -7.88
C TYR A 347 -6.32 6.67 -7.05
N ALA A 348 -7.60 7.02 -7.28
CA ALA A 348 -8.23 8.14 -6.55
C ALA A 348 -8.34 7.87 -5.05
N VAL A 349 -8.56 6.60 -4.67
CA VAL A 349 -8.59 6.20 -3.25
C VAL A 349 -7.21 6.35 -2.61
N GLN A 350 -6.13 5.90 -3.26
CA GLN A 350 -4.78 6.03 -2.68
C GLN A 350 -4.27 7.46 -2.72
N PHE A 351 -4.62 8.24 -3.74
CA PHE A 351 -4.30 9.66 -3.85
C PHE A 351 -4.96 10.51 -2.75
N TYR A 352 -6.10 10.06 -2.20
CA TYR A 352 -6.79 10.76 -1.13
C TYR A 352 -5.90 10.97 0.10
N VAL A 353 -5.10 9.97 0.47
CA VAL A 353 -4.23 10.04 1.66
C VAL A 353 -3.18 11.17 1.59
N PRO A 354 -2.30 11.25 0.56
CA PRO A 354 -1.34 12.34 0.46
C PRO A 354 -2.04 13.69 0.21
N ALA A 355 -3.20 13.71 -0.47
CA ALA A 355 -3.97 14.93 -0.66
C ALA A 355 -4.45 15.52 0.68
N GLU A 356 -4.99 14.70 1.59
CA GLU A 356 -5.40 15.13 2.93
C GLU A 356 -4.23 15.57 3.82
N ILE A 357 -3.03 15.01 3.62
CA ILE A 357 -1.85 15.41 4.39
C ILE A 357 -1.25 16.73 3.87
N ILE A 358 -1.20 16.93 2.54
CA ILE A 358 -0.47 18.05 1.91
C ILE A 358 -1.36 19.28 1.69
N ILE A 359 -2.60 19.09 1.22
CA ILE A 359 -3.43 20.20 0.71
C ILE A 359 -3.94 21.12 1.82
N PRO A 360 -4.54 20.64 2.93
CA PRO A 360 -5.10 21.51 3.96
C PRO A 360 -4.11 22.56 4.52
N PRO A 361 -2.87 22.21 4.93
CA PRO A 361 -1.95 23.19 5.49
C PRO A 361 -1.43 24.20 4.45
N LEU A 362 -1.51 23.89 3.16
CA LEU A 362 -1.14 24.81 2.08
C LEU A 362 -2.30 25.75 1.73
N VAL A 363 -3.53 25.23 1.68
CA VAL A 363 -4.74 26.03 1.42
C VAL A 363 -5.00 27.01 2.56
N ALA A 364 -4.75 26.61 3.81
CA ALA A 364 -4.91 27.47 5.00
C ALA A 364 -4.00 28.72 5.01
N ARG A 365 -2.95 28.75 4.18
CA ARG A 365 -2.05 29.91 4.03
C ARG A 365 -2.55 30.94 3.03
N VAL A 366 -3.62 30.64 2.30
CA VAL A 366 -4.16 31.47 1.23
C VAL A 366 -5.54 31.98 1.65
N SER A 367 -5.95 33.13 1.11
CA SER A 367 -7.29 33.66 1.36
C SER A 367 -8.39 32.73 0.85
N GLU A 368 -9.52 32.68 1.55
CA GLU A 368 -10.64 31.76 1.25
C GLU A 368 -11.14 31.86 -0.19
N ARG A 369 -11.07 33.05 -0.80
CA ARG A 369 -11.47 33.28 -2.20
C ARG A 369 -10.68 32.44 -3.20
N TRP A 370 -9.40 32.20 -2.92
CA TRP A 370 -8.51 31.41 -3.78
C TRP A 370 -8.32 29.98 -3.28
N GLY A 371 -8.84 29.64 -2.11
CA GLY A 371 -8.63 28.34 -1.48
C GLY A 371 -9.09 27.16 -2.35
N TRP A 372 -10.24 27.29 -3.03
CA TRP A 372 -10.74 26.26 -3.93
C TRP A 372 -9.86 26.07 -5.18
N LEU A 373 -9.33 27.18 -5.75
CA LEU A 373 -8.47 27.12 -6.93
C LEU A 373 -7.11 26.52 -6.56
N VAL A 374 -6.53 26.94 -5.43
CA VAL A 374 -5.27 26.38 -4.92
C VAL A 374 -5.41 24.89 -4.62
N ASN A 375 -6.53 24.46 -4.02
CA ASN A 375 -6.83 23.03 -3.83
C ASN A 375 -6.82 22.27 -5.17
N LEU A 376 -7.51 22.80 -6.20
CA LEU A 376 -7.54 22.19 -7.53
C LEU A 376 -6.15 22.11 -8.16
N LEU A 377 -5.40 23.22 -8.15
CA LEU A 377 -4.06 23.30 -8.73
C LEU A 377 -3.07 22.38 -8.02
N LEU A 378 -3.13 22.28 -6.68
CA LEU A 378 -2.30 21.35 -5.92
C LEU A 378 -2.60 19.89 -6.28
N ARG A 379 -3.88 19.54 -6.51
CA ARG A 379 -4.23 18.18 -6.97
C ARG A 379 -3.65 17.90 -8.36
N VAL A 380 -3.82 18.82 -9.30
CA VAL A 380 -3.22 18.71 -10.64
C VAL A 380 -1.71 18.58 -10.55
N ALA A 381 -1.05 19.39 -9.71
CA ALA A 381 0.38 19.34 -9.53
C ALA A 381 0.84 17.99 -8.95
N LEU A 382 0.18 17.46 -7.92
CA LEU A 382 0.53 16.17 -7.31
C LEU A 382 0.31 15.00 -8.30
N VAL A 383 -0.78 15.00 -9.06
CA VAL A 383 -1.02 14.00 -10.13
C VAL A 383 -0.01 14.16 -11.28
N GLY A 384 0.38 15.40 -11.59
CA GLY A 384 1.44 15.69 -12.55
C GLY A 384 2.77 15.11 -12.12
N VAL A 385 3.15 15.27 -10.84
CA VAL A 385 4.38 14.71 -10.27
C VAL A 385 4.38 13.18 -10.38
N THR A 386 3.29 12.50 -10.04
CA THR A 386 3.23 11.03 -10.14
C THR A 386 3.32 10.55 -11.59
N CYS A 387 2.71 11.27 -12.53
CA CYS A 387 2.82 10.97 -13.96
C CYS A 387 4.25 11.20 -14.49
N VAL A 388 4.91 12.31 -14.12
CA VAL A 388 6.30 12.58 -14.50
C VAL A 388 7.24 11.49 -13.98
N LEU A 389 7.09 11.08 -12.72
CA LEU A 389 7.88 9.98 -12.14
C LEU A 389 7.66 8.65 -12.89
N ALA A 390 6.41 8.35 -13.26
CA ALA A 390 6.08 7.17 -14.07
C ALA A 390 6.71 7.22 -15.48
N ILE A 391 6.75 8.40 -16.12
CA ILE A 391 7.38 8.60 -17.44
C ILE A 391 8.91 8.45 -17.37
N LEU A 392 9.53 8.93 -16.28
CA LEU A 392 10.97 8.83 -16.06
C LEU A 392 11.40 7.37 -15.89
N ILE A 393 10.60 6.55 -15.19
CA ILE A 393 10.89 5.14 -14.93
C ILE A 393 9.74 4.27 -15.46
N PRO A 394 9.65 4.01 -16.78
CA PRO A 394 8.58 3.21 -17.38
C PRO A 394 8.82 1.70 -17.21
N ARG A 395 9.28 1.27 -16.02
CA ARG A 395 9.54 -0.13 -15.67
C ARG A 395 8.82 -0.50 -14.39
N LEU A 396 7.67 -1.16 -14.54
CA LEU A 396 6.74 -1.44 -13.46
C LEU A 396 7.38 -2.22 -12.31
N ASP A 397 8.18 -3.23 -12.62
CA ASP A 397 8.89 -4.09 -11.66
C ASP A 397 9.85 -3.31 -10.76
N ILE A 398 10.63 -2.39 -11.36
CA ILE A 398 11.60 -1.59 -10.61
C ILE A 398 10.92 -0.51 -9.79
N VAL A 399 9.88 0.15 -10.31
CA VAL A 399 9.12 1.14 -9.53
C VAL A 399 8.47 0.48 -8.32
N ILE A 400 7.86 -0.70 -8.48
CA ILE A 400 7.29 -1.47 -7.36
C ILE A 400 8.36 -1.80 -6.32
N SER A 401 9.50 -2.36 -6.77
CA SER A 401 10.60 -2.71 -5.87
C SER A 401 11.19 -1.50 -5.15
N LEU A 402 11.35 -0.36 -5.83
CA LEU A 402 11.92 0.86 -5.29
C LEU A 402 11.02 1.47 -4.21
N VAL A 403 9.71 1.60 -4.50
CA VAL A 403 8.73 2.11 -3.53
C VAL A 403 8.66 1.19 -2.31
N GLY A 404 8.63 -0.13 -2.53
CA GLY A 404 8.61 -1.08 -1.43
C GLY A 404 9.87 -1.07 -0.57
N SER A 405 11.03 -0.97 -1.21
CA SER A 405 12.33 -0.94 -0.50
C SER A 405 12.53 0.36 0.25
N ILE A 406 12.18 1.52 -0.31
CA ILE A 406 12.39 2.81 0.37
C ILE A 406 11.30 3.05 1.41
N SER A 407 10.06 3.19 0.99
CA SER A 407 9.06 3.82 1.83
C SER A 407 8.21 2.81 2.62
N SER A 408 7.85 1.69 1.99
CA SER A 408 7.10 0.62 2.67
C SER A 408 7.93 -0.09 3.73
N SER A 409 9.23 -0.36 3.49
CA SER A 409 10.09 -0.99 4.50
C SER A 409 10.19 -0.15 5.78
N ALA A 410 10.30 1.18 5.65
CA ALA A 410 10.34 2.10 6.78
C ALA A 410 9.02 2.06 7.57
N LEU A 411 7.89 2.15 6.87
CA LEU A 411 6.57 2.17 7.49
C LEU A 411 6.15 0.83 8.07
N ALA A 412 6.41 -0.29 7.39
CA ALA A 412 5.96 -1.61 7.81
C ALA A 412 6.91 -2.32 8.77
N LEU A 413 8.23 -2.14 8.62
CA LEU A 413 9.21 -2.96 9.35
C LEU A 413 10.07 -2.16 10.32
N ILE A 414 10.34 -0.88 10.06
CA ILE A 414 11.26 -0.10 10.91
C ILE A 414 10.50 0.62 12.01
N PHE A 415 9.48 1.42 11.67
CA PHE A 415 8.80 2.27 12.64
C PHE A 415 7.95 1.51 13.67
N PRO A 416 7.19 0.45 13.35
CA PRO A 416 6.36 -0.23 14.35
C PRO A 416 7.17 -0.87 15.48
N PRO A 417 8.25 -1.64 15.23
CA PRO A 417 9.07 -2.18 16.32
C PRO A 417 9.73 -1.11 17.17
N LEU A 418 10.22 -0.03 16.56
CA LEU A 418 10.78 1.11 17.31
C LEU A 418 9.71 1.81 18.16
N LEU A 419 8.48 1.85 17.68
CA LEU A 419 7.33 2.35 18.43
C LEU A 419 6.99 1.42 19.61
N GLU A 420 6.99 0.09 19.45
CA GLU A 420 6.81 -0.86 20.56
C GLU A 420 7.81 -0.60 21.68
N ILE A 421 9.09 -0.45 21.30
CA ILE A 421 10.15 -0.12 22.24
C ILE A 421 9.88 1.23 22.91
N ALA A 422 9.64 2.28 22.14
CA ALA A 422 9.44 3.64 22.68
C ALA A 422 8.24 3.74 23.64
N THR A 423 7.15 3.02 23.35
CA THR A 423 5.93 3.01 24.16
C THR A 423 6.11 2.25 25.48
N TYR A 424 6.63 1.02 25.43
CA TYR A 424 6.61 0.11 26.58
C TYR A 424 7.92 0.07 27.38
N TYR A 425 8.99 0.74 26.93
CA TYR A 425 10.29 0.71 27.62
C TYR A 425 10.19 1.10 29.11
N ALA A 426 9.40 2.12 29.44
CA ALA A 426 9.20 2.58 30.81
C ALA A 426 8.42 1.60 31.69
N GLU A 427 7.69 0.66 31.10
CA GLU A 427 6.84 -0.32 31.80
C GLU A 427 7.60 -1.63 32.11
N GLY A 428 8.88 -1.73 31.75
CA GLY A 428 9.73 -2.88 32.06
C GLY A 428 9.58 -4.04 31.08
N MET A 429 9.91 -3.81 29.81
CA MET A 429 9.81 -4.83 28.76
C MET A 429 10.76 -6.02 28.95
N HIS A 430 10.30 -7.20 28.56
CA HIS A 430 11.12 -8.39 28.51
C HIS A 430 12.24 -8.27 27.45
N PRO A 431 13.51 -8.61 27.75
CA PRO A 431 14.63 -8.46 26.82
C PRO A 431 14.45 -9.15 25.46
N LEU A 432 13.72 -10.27 25.41
CA LEU A 432 13.41 -10.95 24.15
C LEU A 432 12.52 -10.13 23.21
N VAL A 433 11.61 -9.31 23.75
CA VAL A 433 10.75 -8.44 22.93
C VAL A 433 11.60 -7.35 22.29
N ILE A 434 12.49 -6.74 23.07
CA ILE A 434 13.47 -5.75 22.57
C ILE A 434 14.35 -6.38 21.48
N ALA A 435 14.89 -7.57 21.72
CA ALA A 435 15.75 -8.26 20.75
C ALA A 435 15.00 -8.57 19.44
N LYS A 436 13.74 -9.04 19.53
CA LYS A 436 12.84 -9.24 18.39
C LYS A 436 12.65 -7.94 17.62
N ASP A 437 12.32 -6.84 18.30
CA ASP A 437 12.04 -5.56 17.67
C ASP A 437 13.24 -4.98 16.95
N ILE A 438 14.41 -5.06 17.59
CA ILE A 438 15.68 -4.65 16.98
C ILE A 438 15.98 -5.52 15.76
N ALA A 439 15.77 -6.84 15.82
CA ALA A 439 16.00 -7.74 14.70
C ALA A 439 15.08 -7.44 13.50
N ILE A 440 13.79 -7.20 13.72
CA ILE A 440 12.83 -6.84 12.67
C ILE A 440 13.20 -5.48 12.07
N SER A 441 13.51 -4.49 12.91
CA SER A 441 13.88 -3.15 12.45
C SER A 441 15.19 -3.16 11.65
N LEU A 442 16.18 -3.96 12.08
CA LEU A 442 17.44 -4.15 11.35
C LEU A 442 17.22 -4.86 10.01
N PHE A 443 16.38 -5.90 9.97
CA PHE A 443 16.00 -6.56 8.72
C PHE A 443 15.33 -5.59 7.74
N GLY A 444 14.40 -4.76 8.23
CA GLY A 444 13.79 -3.68 7.46
C GLY A 444 14.80 -2.66 6.95
N PHE A 445 15.77 -2.25 7.79
CA PHE A 445 16.82 -1.30 7.42
C PHE A 445 17.81 -1.85 6.39
N VAL A 446 18.22 -3.11 6.52
CA VAL A 446 19.07 -3.78 5.53
C VAL A 446 18.32 -3.88 4.19
N GLY A 447 17.05 -4.30 4.24
CA GLY A 447 16.19 -4.34 3.06
C GLY A 447 15.98 -2.96 2.42
N PHE A 448 15.87 -1.91 3.23
CA PHE A 448 15.83 -0.52 2.75
C PHE A 448 17.09 -0.16 1.97
N VAL A 449 18.28 -0.34 2.57
CA VAL A 449 19.55 0.07 1.95
C VAL A 449 19.85 -0.77 0.71
N VAL A 450 19.81 -2.10 0.84
CA VAL A 450 20.20 -3.02 -0.23
C VAL A 450 19.16 -3.03 -1.35
N GLY A 451 17.86 -3.02 -1.02
CA GLY A 451 16.78 -2.97 -2.01
C GLY A 451 16.78 -1.67 -2.81
N THR A 452 17.02 -0.53 -2.15
CA THR A 452 17.16 0.76 -2.84
C THR A 452 18.39 0.77 -3.74
N TYR A 453 19.53 0.26 -3.26
CA TYR A 453 20.75 0.18 -4.03
C TYR A 453 20.57 -0.66 -5.31
N GLU A 454 20.07 -1.88 -5.19
CA GLU A 454 19.87 -2.75 -6.36
C GLU A 454 18.82 -2.19 -7.32
N ALA A 455 17.73 -1.60 -6.82
CA ALA A 455 16.75 -0.95 -7.68
C ALA A 455 17.34 0.23 -8.48
N LEU A 456 18.25 1.01 -7.88
CA LEU A 456 18.95 2.11 -8.56
C LEU A 456 20.02 1.62 -9.52
N VAL A 457 20.76 0.55 -9.18
CA VAL A 457 21.74 -0.07 -10.08
C VAL A 457 21.04 -0.65 -11.30
N GLU A 458 19.95 -1.40 -11.11
CA GLU A 458 19.15 -1.93 -12.20
C GLU A 458 18.52 -0.79 -13.02
N LEU A 459 18.15 0.33 -12.38
CA LEU A 459 17.66 1.54 -13.03
C LEU A 459 18.71 2.16 -13.97
N ALA A 460 19.95 2.27 -13.50
CA ALA A 460 21.07 2.88 -14.22
C ALA A 460 21.69 1.94 -15.26
N ALA A 461 21.48 0.63 -15.15
CA ALA A 461 21.93 -0.32 -16.14
C ALA A 461 21.26 -0.01 -17.49
N PRO A 462 22.03 0.12 -18.59
CA PRO A 462 21.44 0.29 -19.91
C PRO A 462 20.54 -0.91 -20.18
N ALA A 463 19.28 -0.64 -20.58
CA ALA A 463 18.34 -1.68 -20.96
C ALA A 463 19.06 -2.62 -21.91
N ALA A 464 19.23 -3.89 -21.50
CA ALA A 464 19.96 -4.87 -22.28
C ALA A 464 19.41 -4.81 -23.71
N THR A 465 20.25 -4.32 -24.62
CA THR A 465 20.00 -4.45 -26.04
C THR A 465 19.81 -5.94 -26.26
N ILE A 466 18.61 -6.31 -26.73
CA ILE A 466 18.34 -7.64 -27.25
C ILE A 466 19.31 -7.77 -28.44
N VAL A 467 20.52 -8.26 -28.16
CA VAL A 467 21.43 -8.72 -29.20
C VAL A 467 20.74 -9.96 -29.74
N ASN A 468 20.18 -9.82 -30.94
CA ASN A 468 19.68 -10.93 -31.74
C ASN A 468 20.69 -12.07 -31.68
N SER A 469 20.37 -13.11 -30.92
CA SER A 469 21.00 -14.41 -31.02
C SER A 469 20.49 -15.08 -32.31
N THR A 470 20.96 -14.59 -33.45
CA THR A 470 20.80 -15.22 -34.78
C THR A 470 22.12 -15.29 -35.57
N SER A 471 23.28 -15.20 -34.92
CA SER A 471 24.58 -15.33 -35.60
C SER A 471 25.62 -16.15 -34.82
N ALA A 472 25.20 -17.26 -34.21
CA ALA A 472 26.12 -18.28 -33.70
C ALA A 472 25.56 -19.69 -33.90
N MET A 473 25.20 -20.02 -35.15
CA MET A 473 25.14 -21.37 -35.69
C MET A 473 24.99 -21.24 -37.21
N VAL A 474 26.12 -21.05 -37.91
CA VAL A 474 26.57 -21.72 -39.15
C VAL A 474 28.01 -21.29 -39.36
#